data_AF-A0A2M8QPX3-F1
#
_entry.id   AF-A0A2M8QPX3-F1
#
_cell.length_a   1.000
_cell.length_b   1.000
_cell.length_c   1.000
_cell.angle_alpha   90.00
_cell.angle_beta   90.00
_cell.angle_gamma   90.00
#
_symmetry.space_group_name_H-M   'P 1'
#
loop_
_entity.id
_entity.type
_entity.pdbx_description
1 polymer ?
#
loop_
_entity_poly.entity_id
_entity_poly.type
_entity_poly.pdbx_seq_one_letter_code
_entity_poly.pdbx_strand_id
1 'polypeptide(L)'
;MNLPVSLDNVGAACAHVLLTPDPLSKLMAARAVARNWRLGRLAHRFDTVMPDRPARPEKPELLPPNRMPKRGRIGSERARIAMLHALAHIEFVAIDLAFDLIGRFGAEFPPAFTDEWMRVGADEAMHFALLDRRLRQLGSFYGALPAHDGLWQAADETAHDALARLAIVPMVLEARALDITPATMERFEGAGDATSARMLQRIMTDEIRHVAAGTTWFGHATKRLGVNPANHYQILVKRHFRGSLKPPFNDSARRQAGLTREFYTPLAQ
;
A
#
# COMPACT_ATOMS: atom_id res chain seq x y z
N MET A 1 14.46 -0.57 18.08
CA MET A 1 14.94 0.73 17.61
C MET A 1 14.06 1.82 18.22
N ASN A 2 14.69 2.82 18.84
CA ASN A 2 14.05 4.07 19.24
C ASN A 2 14.23 5.07 18.10
N LEU A 3 13.24 5.92 17.85
CA LEU A 3 13.39 7.00 16.87
C LEU A 3 14.48 7.97 17.34
N PRO A 4 15.16 8.68 16.43
CA PRO A 4 16.00 9.81 16.78
C PRO A 4 15.24 10.77 17.69
N VAL A 5 15.89 11.24 18.77
CA VAL A 5 15.29 12.13 19.78
C VAL A 5 14.80 13.46 19.16
N SER A 6 15.36 13.85 18.02
CA SER A 6 14.98 15.04 17.26
C SER A 6 13.64 14.94 16.53
N LEU A 7 13.02 13.76 16.44
CA LEU A 7 11.73 13.58 15.78
C LEU A 7 10.60 13.75 16.81
N ASP A 8 10.08 14.97 16.91
CA ASP A 8 9.05 15.38 17.87
C ASP A 8 7.65 15.54 17.24
N ASN A 9 7.54 15.42 15.91
CA ASN A 9 6.30 15.62 15.17
C ASN A 9 6.07 14.58 14.06
N VAL A 10 4.81 14.48 13.64
CA VAL A 10 4.35 13.50 12.65
C VAL A 10 5.01 13.71 11.29
N GLY A 11 5.06 14.94 10.77
CA GLY A 11 5.65 15.23 9.45
C GLY A 11 7.12 14.78 9.36
N ALA A 12 7.94 15.16 10.33
CA ALA A 12 9.35 14.77 10.41
C ALA A 12 9.52 13.26 10.55
N ALA A 13 8.65 12.61 11.34
CA ALA A 13 8.68 11.16 11.53
C ALA A 13 8.32 10.40 10.24
N CYS A 14 7.31 10.86 9.50
CA CYS A 14 6.96 10.28 8.19
C CYS A 14 8.08 10.47 7.17
N ALA A 15 8.67 11.68 7.07
CA ALA A 15 9.80 11.94 6.20
C ALA A 15 11.00 11.02 6.52
N HIS A 16 11.27 10.77 7.80
CA HIS A 16 12.31 9.83 8.22
C HIS A 16 12.07 8.40 7.71
N VAL A 17 10.82 7.90 7.74
CA VAL A 17 10.49 6.58 7.18
C VAL A 17 10.76 6.55 5.67
N LEU A 18 10.31 7.57 4.94
CA LEU A 18 10.53 7.65 3.49
C LEU A 18 12.01 7.72 3.13
N LEU A 19 12.82 8.46 3.90
CA LEU A 19 14.25 8.63 3.68
C LEU A 19 15.12 7.45 4.15
N THR A 20 14.52 6.40 4.71
CA THR A 20 15.26 5.20 5.15
C THR A 20 15.33 4.16 4.02
N PRO A 21 16.47 3.94 3.35
CA PRO A 21 16.52 3.06 2.17
C PRO A 21 16.52 1.56 2.53
N ASP A 22 17.22 1.17 3.58
CA ASP A 22 17.39 -0.23 3.96
C ASP A 22 16.04 -0.85 4.39
N PRO A 23 15.62 -2.01 3.82
CA PRO A 23 14.30 -2.56 4.09
C PRO A 23 14.03 -2.89 5.55
N LEU A 24 15.02 -3.46 6.26
CA LEU A 24 14.86 -3.80 7.67
C LEU A 24 14.79 -2.55 8.54
N SER A 25 15.62 -1.55 8.25
CA SER A 25 15.61 -0.27 8.94
C SER A 25 14.29 0.47 8.69
N LYS A 26 13.76 0.46 7.45
CA LYS A 26 12.46 1.09 7.12
C LYS A 26 11.31 0.43 7.88
N LEU A 27 11.28 -0.90 7.93
CA LEU A 27 10.33 -1.67 8.74
C LEU A 27 10.35 -1.21 10.21
N MET A 28 11.55 -1.14 10.79
CA MET A 28 11.73 -0.75 12.19
C MET A 28 11.32 0.71 12.42
N ALA A 29 11.64 1.61 11.49
CA ALA A 29 11.25 3.00 11.52
C ALA A 29 9.73 3.15 11.46
N ALA A 30 9.07 2.55 10.47
CA ALA A 30 7.61 2.56 10.32
C ALA A 30 6.89 2.16 11.62
N ARG A 31 7.28 1.01 12.18
CA ARG A 31 6.70 0.50 13.45
C ARG A 31 7.02 1.38 14.64
N ALA A 32 8.21 1.99 14.68
CA ALA A 32 8.60 2.90 15.74
C ALA A 32 7.82 4.22 15.66
N VAL A 33 7.58 4.77 14.47
CA VAL A 33 6.75 5.97 14.25
C VAL A 33 5.32 5.71 14.68
N ALA A 34 4.67 4.66 14.18
CA ALA A 34 3.31 4.31 14.57
C ALA A 34 3.17 4.12 16.10
N ARG A 35 4.16 3.48 16.74
CA ARG A 35 4.19 3.32 18.20
C ARG A 35 4.35 4.66 18.93
N ASN A 36 5.24 5.54 18.50
CA ASN A 36 5.46 6.82 19.16
C ASN A 36 4.26 7.76 19.00
N TRP A 37 3.59 7.75 17.85
CA TRP A 37 2.31 8.42 17.65
C TRP A 37 1.25 7.92 18.65
N ARG A 38 1.04 6.60 18.72
CA ARG A 38 0.09 5.98 19.67
C ARG A 38 0.38 6.30 21.14
N LEU A 39 1.65 6.52 21.48
CA LEU A 39 2.08 6.88 22.84
C LEU A 39 2.03 8.40 23.10
N GLY A 40 1.50 9.21 22.17
CA GLY A 40 1.40 10.66 22.32
C GLY A 40 2.74 11.38 22.28
N ARG A 41 3.78 10.76 21.70
CA ARG A 41 5.15 11.31 21.67
C ARG A 41 5.46 12.12 20.42
N LEU A 42 4.55 12.16 19.47
CA LEU A 42 4.67 12.94 18.24
C LEU A 42 3.54 13.97 18.23
N ALA A 43 3.89 15.25 18.10
CA ALA A 43 2.93 16.32 17.89
C ALA A 43 2.25 16.16 16.52
N HIS A 44 0.92 16.41 16.46
CA HIS A 44 0.15 16.44 15.21
C HIS A 44 0.49 17.71 14.42
N ARG A 45 1.69 17.73 13.83
CA ARG A 45 2.28 18.86 13.11
C ARG A 45 2.98 18.33 11.84
N PHE A 46 2.86 19.10 10.77
CA PHE A 46 3.26 18.74 9.40
C PHE A 46 4.05 19.89 8.75
N ASP A 47 4.99 20.44 9.49
CA ASP A 47 5.88 21.54 9.08
C ASP A 47 7.11 21.06 8.29
N THR A 48 7.26 19.74 8.12
CA THR A 48 8.33 19.12 7.34
C THR A 48 7.88 18.90 5.90
N VAL A 49 8.67 19.39 4.95
CA VAL A 49 8.45 19.10 3.52
C VAL A 49 8.72 17.62 3.26
N MET A 50 7.73 16.91 2.70
CA MET A 50 7.88 15.52 2.31
C MET A 50 8.76 15.40 1.06
N PRO A 51 9.68 14.42 1.00
CA PRO A 51 10.49 14.21 -0.20
C PRO A 51 9.61 13.81 -1.39
N ASP A 52 10.03 14.16 -2.61
CA ASP A 52 9.29 13.81 -3.83
C ASP A 52 9.26 12.29 -4.07
N ARG A 53 10.30 11.58 -3.63
CA ARG A 53 10.38 10.12 -3.66
C ARG A 53 11.02 9.55 -2.38
N PRO A 54 10.69 8.32 -1.97
CA PRO A 54 11.33 7.65 -0.86
C PRO A 54 12.74 7.24 -1.28
N ALA A 55 13.64 7.16 -0.31
CA ALA A 55 14.91 6.48 -0.48
C ALA A 55 14.65 5.00 -0.81
N ARG A 56 15.38 4.49 -1.81
CA ARG A 56 15.32 3.10 -2.25
C ARG A 56 16.63 2.38 -1.96
N PRO A 57 16.60 1.09 -1.60
CA PRO A 57 17.80 0.26 -1.61
C PRO A 57 18.30 0.05 -3.04
N GLU A 58 19.54 -0.42 -3.21
CA GLU A 58 20.11 -0.74 -4.53
C GLU A 58 19.33 -1.83 -5.29
N LYS A 59 18.65 -2.73 -4.57
CA LYS A 59 17.82 -3.82 -5.12
C LYS A 59 16.45 -3.85 -4.44
N PRO A 60 15.37 -4.22 -5.16
CA PRO A 60 15.33 -4.73 -6.53
C PRO A 60 15.63 -3.66 -7.60
N GLU A 61 16.16 -4.09 -8.75
CA GLU A 61 16.23 -3.25 -9.94
C GLU A 61 14.80 -2.88 -10.38
N LEU A 62 14.54 -1.58 -10.55
CA LEU A 62 13.23 -1.10 -11.01
C LEU A 62 13.21 -0.99 -12.53
N LEU A 63 12.44 -1.87 -13.15
CA LEU A 63 12.25 -1.93 -14.59
C LEU A 63 10.89 -1.33 -15.00
N PRO A 64 10.79 -0.72 -16.19
CA PRO A 64 9.50 -0.36 -16.74
C PRO A 64 8.66 -1.63 -17.02
N PRO A 65 7.31 -1.56 -16.95
CA PRO A 65 6.45 -2.74 -17.08
C PRO A 65 6.68 -3.59 -18.34
N ASN A 66 7.04 -2.96 -19.47
CA ASN A 66 7.34 -3.65 -20.73
C ASN A 66 8.68 -4.41 -20.76
N ARG A 67 9.55 -4.18 -19.76
CA ARG A 67 10.83 -4.90 -19.57
C ARG A 67 10.76 -5.92 -18.43
N MET A 68 9.63 -6.02 -17.74
CA MET A 68 9.46 -7.01 -16.68
C MET A 68 9.52 -8.45 -17.23
N PRO A 69 10.23 -9.38 -16.58
CA PRO A 69 10.24 -10.78 -16.99
C PRO A 69 8.83 -11.36 -17.02
N LYS A 70 8.53 -12.16 -18.05
CA LYS A 70 7.23 -12.86 -18.14
C LYS A 70 7.06 -13.79 -16.95
N ARG A 71 5.99 -13.59 -16.19
CA ARG A 71 5.62 -14.47 -15.07
C ARG A 71 5.14 -15.83 -15.62
N GLY A 72 5.79 -16.91 -15.19
CA GLY A 72 5.33 -18.27 -15.49
C GLY A 72 4.06 -18.63 -14.72
N ARG A 73 3.44 -19.78 -15.03
CA ARG A 73 2.35 -20.32 -14.22
C ARG A 73 2.88 -20.75 -12.85
N ILE A 74 2.14 -20.47 -11.77
CA ILE A 74 2.50 -20.69 -10.35
C ILE A 74 2.79 -22.17 -10.01
N GLY A 75 2.60 -23.11 -10.94
CA GLY A 75 2.91 -24.54 -10.74
C GLY A 75 4.40 -24.85 -10.48
N SER A 76 5.34 -23.96 -10.83
CA SER A 76 6.77 -24.14 -10.53
C SER A 76 7.21 -23.33 -9.31
N GLU A 77 8.22 -23.81 -8.59
CA GLU A 77 8.83 -23.09 -7.46
C GLU A 77 9.34 -21.70 -7.85
N ARG A 78 10.00 -21.60 -9.01
CA ARG A 78 10.47 -20.31 -9.56
C ARG A 78 9.32 -19.31 -9.73
N ALA A 79 8.15 -19.76 -10.18
CA ALA A 79 6.99 -18.89 -10.36
C ALA A 79 6.36 -18.49 -9.01
N ARG A 80 6.35 -19.38 -8.01
CA ARG A 80 5.95 -19.07 -6.63
C ARG A 80 6.86 -18.00 -6.02
N ILE A 81 8.18 -18.16 -6.13
CA ILE A 81 9.17 -17.20 -5.66
C ILE A 81 8.96 -15.84 -6.34
N ALA A 82 8.77 -15.81 -7.67
CA ALA A 82 8.54 -14.57 -8.39
C ALA A 82 7.25 -13.85 -7.98
N MET A 83 6.18 -14.60 -7.66
CA MET A 83 4.94 -14.01 -7.15
C MET A 83 5.12 -13.44 -5.74
N LEU A 84 5.73 -14.20 -4.82
CA LEU A 84 6.00 -13.74 -3.45
C LEU A 84 6.93 -12.53 -3.42
N HIS A 85 7.93 -12.48 -4.32
CA HIS A 85 8.83 -11.33 -4.44
C HIS A 85 8.09 -10.09 -4.93
N ALA A 86 7.22 -10.23 -5.92
CA ALA A 86 6.39 -9.13 -6.40
C ALA A 86 5.45 -8.60 -5.30
N LEU A 87 4.84 -9.49 -4.52
CA LEU A 87 4.01 -9.11 -3.38
C LEU A 87 4.84 -8.42 -2.30
N ALA A 88 6.02 -8.94 -1.95
CA ALA A 88 6.92 -8.28 -1.01
C ALA A 88 7.30 -6.87 -1.47
N HIS A 89 7.50 -6.66 -2.78
CA HIS A 89 7.73 -5.32 -3.31
C HIS A 89 6.51 -4.39 -3.15
N ILE A 90 5.30 -4.92 -3.36
CA ILE A 90 4.06 -4.16 -3.16
C ILE A 90 3.98 -3.70 -1.70
N GLU A 91 4.12 -4.59 -0.71
CA GLU A 91 4.01 -4.21 0.70
C GLU A 91 5.14 -3.25 1.12
N PHE A 92 6.35 -3.44 0.58
CA PHE A 92 7.46 -2.52 0.86
C PHE A 92 7.15 -1.10 0.38
N VAL A 93 6.55 -0.96 -0.81
CA VAL A 93 6.12 0.33 -1.33
C VAL A 93 4.88 0.84 -0.58
N ALA A 94 3.98 -0.02 -0.13
CA ALA A 94 2.80 0.35 0.63
C ALA A 94 3.14 1.00 1.99
N ILE A 95 4.24 0.60 2.63
CA ILE A 95 4.81 1.35 3.76
C ILE A 95 5.03 2.81 3.35
N ASP A 96 5.75 3.06 2.25
CA ASP A 96 6.01 4.42 1.79
C ASP A 96 4.72 5.17 1.45
N LEU A 97 3.76 4.51 0.81
CA LEU A 97 2.47 5.12 0.45
C LEU A 97 1.69 5.60 1.68
N ALA A 98 1.65 4.79 2.74
CA ALA A 98 0.96 5.15 3.98
C ALA A 98 1.64 6.34 4.68
N PHE A 99 2.97 6.33 4.82
CA PHE A 99 3.69 7.43 5.48
C PHE A 99 3.73 8.70 4.64
N ASP A 100 3.77 8.59 3.30
CA ASP A 100 3.64 9.74 2.41
C ASP A 100 2.25 10.37 2.50
N LEU A 101 1.19 9.55 2.51
CA LEU A 101 -0.19 10.03 2.65
C LEU A 101 -0.39 10.81 3.96
N ILE A 102 0.16 10.32 5.06
CA ILE A 102 0.17 11.04 6.34
C ILE A 102 0.97 12.33 6.23
N GLY A 103 2.24 12.24 5.84
CA GLY A 103 3.15 13.38 5.91
C GLY A 103 2.73 14.52 4.99
N ARG A 104 2.13 14.20 3.85
CA ARG A 104 1.76 15.17 2.81
C ARG A 104 0.40 15.80 3.04
N PHE A 105 -0.58 15.03 3.51
CA PHE A 105 -1.97 15.49 3.59
C PHE A 105 -2.54 15.53 5.00
N GLY A 106 -1.83 15.02 6.01
CA GLY A 106 -2.36 14.87 7.37
C GLY A 106 -2.84 16.17 8.02
N ALA A 107 -2.29 17.33 7.64
CA ALA A 107 -2.75 18.64 8.10
C ALA A 107 -4.17 19.01 7.63
N GLU A 108 -4.65 18.41 6.54
CA GLU A 108 -5.99 18.65 5.98
C GLU A 108 -7.10 17.87 6.72
N PHE A 109 -6.71 16.90 7.54
CA PHE A 109 -7.60 15.94 8.20
C PHE A 109 -7.49 16.03 9.74
N PRO A 110 -8.52 15.57 10.48
CA PRO A 110 -8.42 15.45 11.93
C PRO A 110 -7.38 14.36 12.33
N PRO A 111 -6.85 14.38 13.57
CA PRO A 111 -5.84 13.42 14.04
C PRO A 111 -6.18 11.94 13.85
N ALA A 112 -7.46 11.59 13.83
CA ALA A 112 -7.92 10.23 13.56
C ALA A 112 -7.49 9.70 12.17
N PHE A 113 -7.23 10.58 11.20
CA PHE A 113 -6.65 10.20 9.90
C PHE A 113 -5.23 9.65 10.09
N THR A 114 -4.42 10.39 10.85
CA THR A 114 -3.07 9.97 11.22
C THR A 114 -3.12 8.67 12.03
N ASP A 115 -4.05 8.51 12.98
CA ASP A 115 -4.24 7.25 13.71
C ASP A 115 -4.40 6.04 12.79
N GLU A 116 -5.28 6.16 11.79
CA GLU A 116 -5.63 5.05 10.92
C GLU A 116 -4.48 4.70 9.97
N TRP A 117 -3.89 5.70 9.33
CA TRP A 117 -2.77 5.45 8.40
C TRP A 117 -1.48 5.01 9.09
N MET A 118 -1.27 5.39 10.36
CA MET A 118 -0.17 4.86 11.17
C MET A 118 -0.35 3.36 11.43
N ARG A 119 -1.59 2.89 11.58
CA ARG A 119 -1.89 1.46 11.69
C ARG A 119 -1.65 0.76 10.36
N VAL A 120 -2.16 1.30 9.25
CA VAL A 120 -1.91 0.77 7.90
C VAL A 120 -0.42 0.62 7.65
N GLY A 121 0.38 1.69 7.77
CA GLY A 121 1.82 1.61 7.54
C GLY A 121 2.58 0.64 8.46
N ALA A 122 2.06 0.38 9.67
CA ALA A 122 2.61 -0.65 10.57
C ALA A 122 2.20 -2.08 10.18
N ASP A 123 1.02 -2.25 9.61
CA ASP A 123 0.53 -3.52 9.05
C ASP A 123 1.31 -3.87 7.78
N GLU A 124 1.51 -2.92 6.86
CA GLU A 124 2.32 -3.10 5.63
C GLU A 124 3.75 -3.53 5.93
N ALA A 125 4.33 -2.90 6.94
CA ALA A 125 5.60 -3.31 7.50
C ALA A 125 5.57 -4.80 7.90
N MET A 126 4.56 -5.23 8.66
CA MET A 126 4.43 -6.63 9.05
C MET A 126 4.24 -7.56 7.86
N HIS A 127 3.44 -7.18 6.86
CA HIS A 127 3.20 -7.97 5.65
C HIS A 127 4.48 -8.17 4.85
N PHE A 128 5.24 -7.10 4.61
CA PHE A 128 6.56 -7.17 4.00
C PHE A 128 7.49 -8.15 4.74
N ALA A 129 7.56 -8.04 6.06
CA ALA A 129 8.42 -8.91 6.88
C ALA A 129 8.02 -10.39 6.78
N LEU A 130 6.71 -10.69 6.70
CA LEU A 130 6.21 -12.05 6.51
C LEU A 130 6.62 -12.61 5.15
N LEU A 131 6.50 -11.82 4.09
CA LEU A 131 6.84 -12.23 2.73
C LEU A 131 8.36 -12.36 2.52
N ASP A 132 9.18 -11.43 3.00
CA ASP A 132 10.64 -11.56 2.91
C ASP A 132 11.15 -12.79 3.67
N ARG A 133 10.59 -13.05 4.86
CA ARG A 133 10.88 -14.29 5.60
C ARG A 133 10.51 -15.53 4.79
N ARG A 134 9.37 -15.52 4.10
CA ARG A 134 8.95 -16.65 3.25
C ARG A 134 9.88 -16.84 2.05
N LEU A 135 10.32 -15.75 1.41
CA LEU A 135 11.30 -15.80 0.32
C LEU A 135 12.60 -16.46 0.78
N ARG A 136 13.11 -16.10 1.96
CA ARG A 136 14.32 -16.70 2.55
C ARG A 136 14.18 -18.20 2.79
N GLN A 137 13.01 -18.66 3.24
CA GLN A 137 12.73 -20.09 3.40
C GLN A 137 12.74 -20.86 2.06
N LEU A 138 12.49 -20.17 0.95
CA LEU A 138 12.52 -20.72 -0.40
C LEU A 138 13.88 -20.50 -1.09
N GLY A 139 14.92 -20.12 -0.35
CA GLY A 139 16.26 -19.86 -0.91
C GLY A 139 16.37 -18.58 -1.74
N SER A 140 15.43 -17.65 -1.60
CA SER A 140 15.43 -16.34 -2.27
C SER A 140 15.45 -15.19 -1.25
N PHE A 141 15.30 -13.95 -1.69
CA PHE A 141 15.25 -12.76 -0.82
C PHE A 141 14.61 -11.57 -1.55
N TYR A 142 14.08 -10.60 -0.81
CA TYR A 142 13.63 -9.35 -1.41
C TYR A 142 14.80 -8.62 -2.09
N GLY A 143 14.64 -8.32 -3.38
CA GLY A 143 15.71 -7.80 -4.24
C GLY A 143 16.40 -8.83 -5.14
N ALA A 144 16.09 -10.13 -5.01
CA ALA A 144 16.64 -11.18 -5.89
C ALA A 144 16.11 -11.13 -7.33
N LEU A 145 14.93 -10.52 -7.54
CA LEU A 145 14.28 -10.32 -8.83
C LEU A 145 14.03 -8.82 -9.07
N PRO A 146 13.88 -8.37 -10.32
CA PRO A 146 13.49 -6.98 -10.59
C PRO A 146 12.03 -6.73 -10.20
N ALA A 147 11.69 -5.46 -10.01
CA ALA A 147 10.34 -4.99 -9.73
C ALA A 147 9.99 -3.78 -10.60
N HIS A 148 8.77 -3.24 -10.47
CA HIS A 148 8.35 -2.06 -11.22
C HIS A 148 7.87 -0.96 -10.28
N ASP A 149 8.05 0.30 -10.68
CA ASP A 149 7.76 1.46 -9.82
C ASP A 149 6.31 1.99 -9.94
N GLY A 150 5.41 1.21 -10.55
CA GLY A 150 4.05 1.67 -10.89
C GLY A 150 3.21 2.18 -9.72
N LEU A 151 3.40 1.63 -8.52
CA LEU A 151 2.70 2.11 -7.31
C LEU A 151 3.16 3.52 -6.92
N TRP A 152 4.47 3.78 -6.91
CA TRP A 152 4.97 5.11 -6.57
C TRP A 152 4.68 6.13 -7.68
N GLN A 153 4.68 5.73 -8.95
CA GLN A 153 4.24 6.60 -10.04
C GLN A 153 2.81 7.11 -9.85
N ALA A 154 1.91 6.28 -9.30
CA ALA A 154 0.55 6.71 -8.98
C ALA A 154 0.51 7.69 -7.80
N ALA A 155 1.40 7.52 -6.81
CA ALA A 155 1.55 8.46 -5.71
C ALA A 155 2.09 9.82 -6.17
N ASP A 156 3.09 9.81 -7.05
CA ASP A 156 3.70 10.99 -7.69
C ASP A 156 2.65 11.80 -8.47
N GLU A 157 1.88 11.11 -9.33
CA GLU A 157 0.77 11.70 -10.10
C GLU A 157 -0.30 12.37 -9.22
N THR A 158 -0.48 11.89 -7.99
CA THR A 158 -1.51 12.37 -7.05
C THR A 158 -0.94 13.17 -5.88
N ALA A 159 0.35 13.53 -5.90
CA ALA A 159 1.04 14.18 -4.77
C ALA A 159 0.47 15.56 -4.39
N HIS A 160 -0.36 16.16 -5.25
CA HIS A 160 -0.93 17.49 -5.07
C HIS A 160 -2.40 17.49 -4.61
N ASP A 161 -3.03 16.32 -4.48
CA ASP A 161 -4.47 16.21 -4.20
C ASP A 161 -4.76 14.99 -3.31
N ALA A 162 -5.19 15.25 -2.08
CA ALA A 162 -5.51 14.20 -1.09
C ALA A 162 -6.66 13.28 -1.55
N LEU A 163 -7.69 13.82 -2.22
CA LEU A 163 -8.80 13.03 -2.73
C LEU A 163 -8.36 12.16 -3.90
N ALA A 164 -7.55 12.70 -4.81
CA ALA A 164 -6.94 11.90 -5.88
C ALA A 164 -6.07 10.78 -5.30
N ARG A 165 -5.25 11.08 -4.28
CA ARG A 165 -4.41 10.08 -3.62
C ARG A 165 -5.24 8.96 -2.98
N LEU A 166 -6.28 9.31 -2.23
CA LEU A 166 -7.20 8.34 -1.60
C LEU A 166 -7.97 7.51 -2.64
N ALA A 167 -8.43 8.13 -3.73
CA ALA A 167 -9.11 7.40 -4.80
C ALA A 167 -8.18 6.40 -5.49
N ILE A 168 -6.95 6.81 -5.82
CA ILE A 168 -6.05 5.98 -6.63
C ILE A 168 -5.34 4.92 -5.80
N VAL A 169 -4.79 5.27 -4.64
CA VAL A 169 -3.94 4.34 -3.89
C VAL A 169 -4.78 3.32 -3.13
N PRO A 170 -5.47 3.67 -2.02
CA PRO A 170 -6.20 2.67 -1.26
C PRO A 170 -7.49 2.17 -1.93
N MET A 171 -8.15 2.98 -2.75
CA MET A 171 -9.44 2.57 -3.34
C MET A 171 -9.33 1.89 -4.71
N VAL A 172 -8.24 2.08 -5.48
CA VAL A 172 -8.00 1.36 -6.74
C VAL A 172 -6.89 0.33 -6.60
N LEU A 173 -5.69 0.74 -6.15
CA LEU A 173 -4.52 -0.13 -6.11
C LEU A 173 -4.64 -1.20 -5.03
N GLU A 174 -4.97 -0.83 -3.78
CA GLU A 174 -5.14 -1.83 -2.71
C GLU A 174 -6.42 -2.66 -2.91
N ALA A 175 -7.50 -2.04 -3.39
CA ALA A 175 -8.72 -2.77 -3.73
C ALA A 175 -8.54 -3.82 -4.85
N ARG A 176 -7.43 -3.79 -5.58
CA ARG A 176 -7.06 -4.82 -6.56
C ARG A 176 -6.50 -6.08 -5.88
N ALA A 177 -5.83 -5.93 -4.73
CA ALA A 177 -5.40 -7.08 -3.93
C ALA A 177 -6.61 -7.91 -3.48
N LEU A 178 -7.74 -7.27 -3.18
CA LEU A 178 -9.00 -7.94 -2.82
C LEU A 178 -9.54 -8.88 -3.91
N ASP A 179 -9.27 -8.55 -5.18
CA ASP A 179 -9.75 -9.30 -6.33
C ASP A 179 -8.81 -10.44 -6.72
N ILE A 180 -7.49 -10.20 -6.62
CA ILE A 180 -6.46 -11.11 -7.16
C ILE A 180 -5.98 -12.13 -6.13
N THR A 181 -5.98 -11.77 -4.85
CA THR A 181 -5.41 -12.61 -3.78
C THR A 181 -6.12 -13.96 -3.63
N PRO A 182 -7.47 -14.07 -3.68
CA PRO A 182 -8.15 -15.36 -3.57
C PRO A 182 -7.68 -16.39 -4.62
N ALA A 183 -7.67 -16.01 -5.90
CA ALA A 183 -7.19 -16.89 -6.97
C ALA A 183 -5.69 -17.19 -6.86
N THR A 184 -4.92 -16.30 -6.24
CA THR A 184 -3.49 -16.52 -5.98
C THR A 184 -3.30 -17.56 -4.87
N MET A 185 -4.09 -17.49 -3.79
CA MET A 185 -4.10 -18.48 -2.71
C MET A 185 -4.42 -19.87 -3.22
N GLU A 186 -5.50 -20.04 -4.00
CA GLU A 186 -5.89 -21.33 -4.60
C GLU A 186 -4.74 -21.93 -5.43
N ARG A 187 -4.00 -21.10 -6.17
CA ARG A 187 -2.85 -21.56 -6.96
C ARG A 187 -1.68 -22.01 -6.09
N PHE A 188 -1.44 -21.36 -4.94
CA PHE A 188 -0.43 -21.80 -3.98
C PHE A 188 -0.82 -23.12 -3.33
N GLU A 189 -2.09 -23.27 -2.92
CA GLU A 189 -2.60 -24.52 -2.35
C GLU A 189 -2.52 -25.68 -3.35
N GLY A 190 -2.98 -25.47 -4.58
CA GLY A 190 -2.90 -26.47 -5.64
C GLY A 190 -1.46 -26.85 -6.04
N ALA A 191 -0.47 -26.00 -5.72
CA ALA A 191 0.95 -26.29 -5.89
C ALA A 191 1.62 -26.91 -4.64
N GLY A 192 0.84 -27.28 -3.62
CA GLY A 192 1.32 -27.88 -2.37
C GLY A 192 1.95 -26.88 -1.39
N ASP A 193 1.81 -25.58 -1.62
CA ASP A 193 2.37 -24.51 -0.78
C ASP A 193 1.32 -23.84 0.11
N ALA A 194 0.72 -24.64 0.99
CA ALA A 194 -0.28 -24.17 1.94
C ALA A 194 0.26 -23.10 2.91
N THR A 195 1.58 -23.05 3.13
CA THR A 195 2.21 -22.04 3.98
C THR A 195 2.10 -20.65 3.37
N SER A 196 2.44 -20.50 2.09
CA SER A 196 2.30 -19.23 1.39
C SER A 196 0.82 -18.82 1.27
N ALA A 197 -0.09 -19.76 0.99
CA ALA A 197 -1.52 -19.48 0.93
C ALA A 197 -2.08 -18.91 2.26
N ARG A 198 -1.72 -19.50 3.41
CA ARG A 198 -2.12 -18.98 4.73
C ARG A 198 -1.56 -17.59 5.02
N MET A 199 -0.35 -17.29 4.56
CA MET A 199 0.23 -15.94 4.70
C MET A 199 -0.58 -14.91 3.90
N LEU A 200 -0.95 -15.23 2.66
CA LEU A 200 -1.77 -14.37 1.82
C LEU A 200 -3.19 -14.19 2.38
N GLN A 201 -3.78 -15.23 3.00
CA GLN A 201 -5.07 -15.11 3.68
C GLN A 201 -5.03 -14.07 4.81
N ARG A 202 -3.93 -14.04 5.57
CA ARG A 202 -3.73 -13.04 6.63
C ARG A 202 -3.64 -11.63 6.05
N ILE A 203 -2.79 -11.43 5.04
CA ILE A 203 -2.63 -10.14 4.36
C ILE A 203 -3.98 -9.66 3.81
N MET A 204 -4.68 -10.50 3.06
CA MET A 204 -6.02 -10.22 2.51
C MET A 204 -7.05 -9.77 3.57
N THR A 205 -6.93 -10.26 4.81
CA THR A 205 -7.85 -9.89 5.88
C THR A 205 -7.59 -8.46 6.36
N ASP A 206 -6.33 -8.04 6.35
CA ASP A 206 -5.89 -6.70 6.69
C ASP A 206 -6.21 -5.72 5.54
N GLU A 207 -6.07 -6.15 4.28
CA GLU A 207 -6.39 -5.34 3.09
C GLU A 207 -7.82 -4.79 3.08
N ILE A 208 -8.80 -5.54 3.57
CA ILE A 208 -10.19 -5.05 3.66
C ILE A 208 -10.26 -3.80 4.55
N ARG A 209 -9.47 -3.78 5.63
CA ARG A 209 -9.41 -2.63 6.56
C ARG A 209 -8.63 -1.46 5.96
N HIS A 210 -7.60 -1.72 5.16
CA HIS A 210 -6.82 -0.69 4.48
C HIS A 210 -7.64 0.02 3.40
N VAL A 211 -8.38 -0.74 2.59
CA VAL A 211 -9.35 -0.19 1.64
C VAL A 211 -10.46 0.56 2.38
N ALA A 212 -10.93 0.06 3.53
CA ALA A 212 -11.92 0.76 4.36
C ALA A 212 -11.42 2.10 4.91
N ALA A 213 -10.14 2.20 5.27
CA ALA A 213 -9.52 3.46 5.65
C ALA A 213 -9.58 4.47 4.48
N GLY A 214 -9.25 4.01 3.27
CA GLY A 214 -9.38 4.79 2.04
C GLY A 214 -10.79 5.33 1.81
N THR A 215 -11.80 4.46 1.81
CA THR A 215 -13.20 4.85 1.57
C THR A 215 -13.75 5.77 2.65
N THR A 216 -13.37 5.55 3.91
CA THR A 216 -13.77 6.38 5.06
C THR A 216 -13.26 7.81 4.90
N TRP A 217 -11.97 7.98 4.64
CA TRP A 217 -11.35 9.30 4.54
C TRP A 217 -11.70 10.01 3.24
N PHE A 218 -11.89 9.26 2.15
CA PHE A 218 -12.44 9.80 0.92
C PHE A 218 -13.86 10.34 1.15
N GLY A 219 -14.73 9.55 1.78
CA GLY A 219 -16.09 9.97 2.14
C GLY A 219 -16.12 11.20 3.05
N HIS A 220 -15.21 11.26 4.04
CA HIS A 220 -15.05 12.43 4.90
C HIS A 220 -14.71 13.69 4.10
N ALA A 221 -13.71 13.62 3.22
CA ALA A 221 -13.29 14.75 2.40
C ALA A 221 -14.38 15.17 1.39
N THR A 222 -15.03 14.23 0.70
CA THR A 222 -16.11 14.57 -0.23
C THR A 222 -17.33 15.18 0.46
N LYS A 223 -17.64 14.73 1.69
CA LYS A 223 -18.71 15.31 2.50
C LYS A 223 -18.41 16.78 2.85
N ARG A 224 -17.16 17.10 3.19
CA ARG A 224 -16.73 18.48 3.45
C ARG A 224 -16.82 19.37 2.20
N LEU A 225 -16.58 18.81 1.02
CA LEU A 225 -16.71 19.52 -0.27
C LEU A 225 -18.15 19.58 -0.80
N GLY A 226 -19.10 18.87 -0.20
CA GLY A 226 -20.49 18.82 -0.68
C GLY A 226 -20.68 18.09 -2.01
N VAL A 227 -19.77 17.18 -2.38
CA VAL A 227 -19.83 16.43 -3.64
C VAL A 227 -20.26 14.98 -3.42
N ASN A 228 -20.88 14.37 -4.45
CA ASN A 228 -21.20 12.95 -4.40
C ASN A 228 -19.92 12.11 -4.48
N PRO A 229 -19.67 11.19 -3.51
CA PRO A 229 -18.41 10.45 -3.45
C PRO A 229 -18.19 9.53 -4.64
N ALA A 230 -19.20 8.76 -5.06
CA ALA A 230 -19.05 7.82 -6.17
C ALA A 230 -18.74 8.55 -7.49
N ASN A 231 -19.48 9.62 -7.80
CA ASN A 231 -19.24 10.43 -9.00
C ASN A 231 -17.86 11.08 -8.98
N HIS A 232 -17.46 11.64 -7.84
CA HIS A 232 -16.16 12.30 -7.73
C HIS A 232 -15.00 11.30 -7.82
N TYR A 233 -15.13 10.13 -7.19
CA TYR A 233 -14.18 9.02 -7.35
C TYR A 233 -14.03 8.64 -8.83
N GLN A 234 -15.13 8.47 -9.56
CA GLN A 234 -15.07 8.13 -10.99
C GLN A 234 -14.33 9.18 -11.82
N ILE A 235 -14.52 10.47 -11.52
CA ILE A 235 -13.79 11.57 -12.17
C ILE A 235 -12.28 11.45 -11.89
N LEU A 236 -11.90 11.27 -10.63
CA LEU A 236 -10.50 11.18 -10.21
C LEU A 236 -9.82 9.95 -10.81
N VAL A 237 -10.49 8.79 -10.80
CA VAL A 237 -9.94 7.57 -11.41
C VAL A 237 -9.75 7.75 -12.91
N LYS A 238 -10.73 8.30 -13.64
CA LYS A 238 -10.57 8.58 -15.08
C LYS A 238 -9.43 9.55 -15.38
N ARG A 239 -9.17 10.49 -14.48
CA ARG A 239 -8.14 11.53 -14.66
C ARG A 239 -6.74 11.04 -14.35
N HIS A 240 -6.57 10.29 -13.26
CA HIS A 240 -5.24 9.98 -12.71
C HIS A 240 -4.83 8.51 -12.86
N PHE A 241 -5.78 7.59 -13.06
CA PHE A 241 -5.43 6.18 -13.24
C PHE A 241 -5.10 5.88 -14.70
N ARG A 242 -3.84 5.56 -14.98
CA ARG A 242 -3.37 5.23 -16.34
C ARG A 242 -3.69 3.79 -16.77
N GLY A 243 -4.31 2.99 -15.90
CA GLY A 243 -4.73 1.62 -16.17
C GLY A 243 -6.23 1.48 -16.43
N SER A 244 -6.71 0.25 -16.48
CA SER A 244 -8.15 -0.03 -16.53
C SER A 244 -8.57 -0.91 -15.34
N LEU A 245 -9.78 -0.68 -14.84
CA LEU A 245 -10.38 -1.52 -13.80
C LEU A 245 -11.00 -2.72 -14.50
N LYS A 246 -10.40 -3.90 -14.34
CA LYS A 246 -10.85 -5.12 -15.02
C LYS A 246 -11.50 -6.08 -14.03
N PRO A 247 -12.68 -6.63 -14.35
CA PRO A 247 -13.25 -7.73 -13.59
C PRO A 247 -12.40 -9.01 -13.71
N PRO A 248 -12.63 -10.03 -12.85
CA PRO A 248 -13.65 -10.09 -11.80
C PRO A 248 -13.31 -9.22 -10.59
N PHE A 249 -14.33 -8.59 -10.00
CA PHE A 249 -14.22 -7.87 -8.73
C PHE A 249 -14.72 -8.73 -7.57
N ASN A 250 -14.04 -8.67 -6.44
CA ASN A 250 -14.54 -9.25 -5.20
C ASN A 250 -15.57 -8.31 -4.56
N ASP A 251 -16.80 -8.34 -5.08
CA ASP A 251 -17.88 -7.45 -4.67
C ASP A 251 -18.19 -7.54 -3.16
N SER A 252 -18.02 -8.71 -2.55
CA SER A 252 -18.25 -8.91 -1.12
C SER A 252 -17.20 -8.19 -0.29
N ALA A 253 -15.90 -8.42 -0.57
CA ALA A 253 -14.81 -7.78 0.16
C ALA A 253 -14.78 -6.25 -0.06
N ARG A 254 -14.99 -5.79 -1.30
CA ARG A 254 -15.06 -4.36 -1.61
C ARG A 254 -16.21 -3.67 -0.86
N ARG A 255 -17.39 -4.30 -0.82
CA ARG A 255 -18.54 -3.78 -0.06
C ARG A 255 -18.25 -3.74 1.44
N GLN A 256 -17.60 -4.75 1.99
CA GLN A 256 -17.18 -4.76 3.41
C GLN A 256 -16.23 -3.59 3.72
N ALA A 257 -15.37 -3.24 2.76
CA ALA A 257 -14.51 -2.07 2.83
C ALA A 257 -15.23 -0.73 2.52
N GLY A 258 -16.55 -0.71 2.35
CA GLY A 258 -17.31 0.49 1.99
C GLY A 258 -17.17 0.95 0.53
N LEU A 259 -16.44 0.20 -0.30
CA LEU A 259 -16.30 0.47 -1.74
C LEU A 259 -17.44 -0.23 -2.48
N THR A 260 -18.59 0.43 -2.59
CA THR A 260 -19.77 -0.13 -3.25
C THR A 260 -19.62 -0.15 -4.78
N ARG A 261 -20.47 -0.93 -5.46
CA ARG A 261 -20.49 -1.05 -6.93
C ARG A 261 -20.67 0.29 -7.65
N GLU A 262 -21.31 1.26 -7.02
CA GLU A 262 -21.50 2.61 -7.58
C GLU A 262 -20.17 3.31 -7.88
N PHE A 263 -19.11 2.99 -7.14
CA PHE A 263 -17.79 3.58 -7.37
C PHE A 263 -17.13 3.03 -8.64
N TYR A 264 -17.13 1.71 -8.83
CA TYR A 264 -16.25 1.06 -9.82
C TYR A 264 -16.94 0.40 -11.01
N THR A 265 -18.23 0.02 -10.92
CA THR A 265 -18.93 -0.59 -12.06
C THR A 265 -18.93 0.32 -13.31
N PRO A 266 -19.16 1.65 -13.21
CA PRO A 266 -19.10 2.53 -14.37
C PRO A 266 -17.72 2.72 -14.99
N LEU A 267 -16.66 2.25 -14.31
CA LEU A 267 -15.28 2.35 -14.75
C LEU A 267 -14.74 1.02 -15.30
N ALA A 268 -15.51 -0.06 -15.15
CA ALA A 268 -15.09 -1.40 -15.53
C ALA A 268 -14.94 -1.51 -17.06
N GLN A 269 -13.82 -2.09 -17.50
CA GLN A 269 -13.49 -2.35 -18.91
C GLN A 269 -13.16 -3.82 -19.12
#